data_AF-A0A972LSB4-F1
#
_entry.id   AF-A0A972LSB4-F1
#
_cell.length_a   1.000
_cell.length_b   1.000
_cell.length_c   1.000
_cell.angle_alpha   90.00
_cell.angle_beta   90.00
_cell.angle_gamma   90.00
#
_symmetry.space_group_name_H-M   'P 1'
#
loop_
_entity.id
_entity.type
_entity.pdbx_description
1 polymer ?
#
loop_
_entity_poly.entity_id
_entity_poly.type
_entity_poly.pdbx_seq_one_letter_code
_entity_poly.pdbx_strand_id
1 'polypeptide(L)' 'QLGSSLSQRRFGFPSAFQHDTVIKPSDCGGPVVDLDGKVVGFNLARAGRTETYAIPADVVAGLIEEMKRGSATGR' A
#
# COMPACT_ATOMS: atom_id res chain seq x y z
N GLN A 1 -3.82 -22.99 -10.56
CA GLN A 1 -2.91 -21.84 -10.64
C GLN A 1 -1.65 -22.18 -9.84
N LEU A 2 -0.48 -22.26 -10.49
CA LEU A 2 0.79 -22.45 -9.78
C LEU A 2 1.22 -21.08 -9.21
N GLY A 3 0.78 -20.77 -7.99
CA GLY A 3 1.10 -19.53 -7.27
C GLY A 3 -0.08 -18.96 -6.46
N SER A 4 0.21 -18.25 -5.36
CA SER A 4 -0.79 -17.50 -4.57
C SER A 4 -1.48 -16.43 -5.43
N SER A 5 -2.73 -16.07 -5.10
CA SER A 5 -3.46 -15.00 -5.79
C SER A 5 -2.73 -13.65 -5.74
N LEU A 6 -2.83 -12.89 -6.83
CA LEU A 6 -2.28 -11.53 -6.97
C LEU A 6 -3.41 -10.48 -6.90
N SER A 7 -3.07 -9.23 -6.64
CA SER A 7 -4.03 -8.12 -6.67
C SER A 7 -4.49 -7.80 -8.10
N GLN A 8 -5.76 -7.42 -8.26
CA GLN A 8 -6.32 -7.04 -9.56
C GLN A 8 -5.60 -5.81 -10.15
N ARG A 9 -5.50 -4.73 -9.37
CA ARG A 9 -4.61 -3.59 -9.62
C ARG A 9 -3.29 -3.83 -8.91
N ARG A 10 -2.17 -3.76 -9.65
CA ARG A 10 -0.84 -4.07 -9.11
C ARG A 10 0.31 -3.26 -9.71
N PHE A 11 -0.01 -2.19 -10.44
CA PHE A 11 0.96 -1.29 -11.07
C PHE A 11 0.34 0.10 -11.24
N GLY A 12 1.16 1.07 -11.67
CA GLY A 12 0.73 2.46 -11.88
C GLY A 12 0.45 3.19 -10.57
N PHE A 13 1.23 2.90 -9.52
CA PHE A 13 1.19 3.66 -8.28
C PHE A 13 2.21 4.82 -8.41
N PRO A 14 1.77 6.09 -8.33
CA PRO A 14 2.68 7.23 -8.48
C PRO A 14 3.66 7.37 -7.30
N SER A 15 3.28 6.85 -6.13
CA SER A 15 4.15 6.73 -4.96
C SER A 15 3.90 5.38 -4.29
N ALA A 16 4.94 4.56 -4.23
CA ALA A 16 4.96 3.29 -3.54
C ALA A 16 6.40 2.86 -3.25
N PHE A 17 6.60 2.15 -2.14
CA PHE A 17 7.82 1.36 -1.90
C PHE A 17 7.49 -0.13 -1.99
N GLN A 18 8.49 -0.93 -2.35
CA GLN A 18 8.37 -2.38 -2.46
C GLN A 18 8.93 -3.07 -1.21
N HIS A 19 8.27 -4.13 -0.79
CA HIS A 19 8.78 -5.07 0.22
C HIS A 19 8.42 -6.51 -0.19
N ASP A 20 9.04 -7.49 0.46
CA ASP A 20 8.95 -8.92 0.13
C ASP A 20 8.05 -9.71 1.09
N THR A 21 7.45 -9.06 2.08
CA THR A 21 6.50 -9.70 3.02
C THR A 21 5.40 -10.43 2.28
N VAL A 22 5.19 -11.69 2.66
CA VAL A 22 4.13 -12.54 2.11
C VAL A 22 2.79 -12.15 2.71
N ILE A 23 1.99 -11.42 1.94
CA ILE A 23 0.60 -11.07 2.29
C ILE A 23 -0.38 -11.65 1.26
N LYS A 24 -1.66 -11.75 1.61
CA LYS A 24 -2.72 -12.02 0.63
C LYS A 24 -3.20 -10.70 0.01
N PRO A 25 -3.77 -10.71 -1.20
CA PRO A 25 -4.47 -9.54 -1.74
C PRO A 25 -5.55 -8.99 -0.81
N SER A 26 -6.18 -9.84 0.00
CA SER A 26 -7.18 -9.45 1.02
C SER A 26 -6.60 -8.69 2.21
N ASP A 27 -5.28 -8.76 2.43
CA ASP A 27 -4.61 -8.11 3.56
C ASP A 27 -4.11 -6.70 3.16
N CYS A 28 -4.28 -6.31 1.88
CA CYS A 28 -4.02 -4.96 1.41
C CYS A 28 -4.96 -3.97 2.12
N GLY A 29 -4.44 -2.79 2.47
CA GLY A 29 -5.06 -1.82 3.37
C GLY A 29 -4.51 -1.89 4.80
N GLY A 30 -3.89 -3.01 5.19
CA GLY A 30 -3.21 -3.14 6.48
C GLY A 30 -1.92 -2.29 6.57
N PRO A 31 -1.51 -1.89 7.79
CA PRO A 31 -0.31 -1.09 7.99
C PRO A 31 0.98 -1.92 7.84
N VAL A 32 2.03 -1.25 7.36
CA VAL A 32 3.42 -1.70 7.45
C VAL A 32 4.06 -0.91 8.59
N VAL A 33 4.69 -1.60 9.53
CA VAL A 33 5.32 -0.99 10.71
C VAL A 33 6.83 -1.26 10.74
N ASP A 34 7.58 -0.32 11.34
CA ASP A 34 9.00 -0.52 11.67
C ASP A 34 9.18 -1.33 12.96
N LEU A 35 10.44 -1.48 13.40
CA LEU A 35 10.80 -2.24 14.60
C LEU A 35 10.33 -1.57 15.91
N ASP A 36 10.01 -0.28 15.88
CA ASP A 36 9.44 0.46 17.01
C ASP A 36 7.90 0.41 17.01
N GLY A 37 7.29 -0.26 16.02
CA GLY A 37 5.84 -0.33 15.84
C GLY A 37 5.22 0.92 15.22
N LYS A 38 6.02 1.82 14.63
CA LYS A 38 5.50 3.01 13.94
C LYS A 38 5.08 2.65 12.52
N VAL A 39 3.94 3.19 12.08
CA VAL A 39 3.44 2.97 10.71
C VAL A 39 4.31 3.73 9.71
N VAL A 40 4.90 3.00 8.77
CA VAL A 40 5.72 3.54 7.68
C VAL A 40 5.00 3.49 6.33
N GLY A 41 3.91 2.72 6.22
CA GLY A 41 3.07 2.70 5.03
C GLY A 41 1.85 1.80 5.15
N PHE A 42 1.11 1.66 4.05
CA PHE A 42 -0.06 0.78 3.95
C PHE A 42 0.03 -0.11 2.72
N ASN A 43 -0.26 -1.40 2.88
CA ASN A 43 -0.20 -2.37 1.79
C ASN A 43 -1.18 -2.01 0.66
N LEU A 44 -0.71 -1.86 -0.56
CA LEU A 44 -1.51 -1.53 -1.74
C LEU A 44 -1.86 -2.75 -2.58
N ALA A 45 -0.84 -3.55 -2.93
CA ALA A 45 -1.02 -4.66 -3.86
C ALA A 45 0.07 -5.72 -3.72
N ARG A 46 -0.34 -6.99 -3.81
CA ARG A 46 0.57 -8.10 -4.10
C ARG A 46 0.74 -8.21 -5.61
N ALA A 47 1.92 -7.82 -6.11
CA ALA A 47 2.24 -7.72 -7.52
C ALA A 47 2.94 -8.97 -8.07
N GLY A 48 3.66 -9.71 -7.22
CA GLY A 48 4.44 -10.88 -7.60
C GLY A 48 4.73 -11.81 -6.43
N ARG A 49 5.66 -12.75 -6.63
CA ARG A 49 6.04 -13.73 -5.59
C ARG A 49 6.68 -13.04 -4.38
N THR A 50 7.58 -12.10 -4.65
CA THR A 50 8.39 -11.32 -3.70
C THR A 50 8.17 -9.82 -3.87
N GLU A 51 7.01 -9.43 -4.42
CA GLU A 51 6.73 -8.05 -4.78
C GLU A 51 5.38 -7.67 -4.18
N THR A 52 5.44 -6.92 -3.08
CA THR A 52 4.31 -6.26 -2.45
C THR A 52 4.60 -4.76 -2.44
N TYR A 53 3.65 -3.95 -2.89
CA TYR A 53 3.76 -2.50 -2.84
C TYR A 53 3.01 -1.95 -1.64
N ALA A 54 3.59 -0.93 -0.99
CA ALA A 54 2.95 -0.15 0.05
C ALA A 54 3.06 1.35 -0.27
N ILE A 55 2.02 2.11 0.07
CA ILE A 55 2.02 3.57 -0.01
C ILE A 55 2.71 4.13 1.24
N PRO A 56 3.64 5.10 1.11
CA PRO A 56 4.24 5.77 2.26
C PRO A 56 3.20 6.41 3.19
N ALA A 57 3.42 6.34 4.50
CA ALA A 57 2.48 6.85 5.50
C ALA A 57 2.29 8.38 5.43
N ASP A 58 3.34 9.14 5.08
CA ASP A 58 3.30 10.58 4.89
C ASP A 58 2.41 11.00 3.72
N VAL A 59 2.45 10.26 2.60
CA VAL A 59 1.55 10.46 1.45
C VAL A 59 0.09 10.23 1.87
N VAL A 60 -0.19 9.17 2.62
CA VAL A 60 -1.54 8.90 3.13
C VAL A 60 -2.01 9.99 4.08
N ALA A 61 -1.15 10.46 4.99
CA ALA A 61 -1.47 11.53 5.91
C ALA A 61 -1.82 12.82 5.18
N GLY A 62 -1.04 13.21 4.16
CA GLY A 62 -1.34 14.37 3.31
C GLY A 62 -2.70 14.27 2.63
N LEU A 63 -3.00 13.12 2.02
CA LEU A 63 -4.29 12.88 1.35
C LEU A 63 -5.47 12.95 2.33
N ILE A 64 -5.33 12.40 3.54
CA ILE A 64 -6.36 12.49 4.57
C ILE A 64 -6.62 13.94 4.97
N GLU A 65 -5.58 14.75 5.13
CA GLU A 65 -5.73 16.18 5.45
C GLU A 65 -6.41 16.96 4.32
N GLU A 66 -6.09 16.66 3.05
CA GLU A 66 -6.81 17.22 1.90
C GLU A 66 -8.29 16.80 1.87
N MET A 67 -8.59 15.54 2.18
CA MET A 67 -9.95 15.02 2.28
C MET A 67 -10.74 15.73 3.37
N LYS A 68 -10.15 15.91 4.56
CA LYS A 68 -10.78 16.65 5.67
C LYS A 68 -11.10 18.10 5.31
N ARG A 69 -10.29 18.72 4.46
CA ARG A 69 -10.50 20.09 3.94
C ARG A 69 -11.48 20.15 2.77
N GLY A 70 -12.07 19.02 2.36
CA GLY A 70 -12.97 18.94 1.21
C GLY A 70 -12.29 19.16 -0.15
N SER A 71 -10.95 19.06 -0.20
CA SER A 71 -10.13 19.39 -1.37
C SER A 71 -9.60 18.16 -2.10
N ALA A 72 -9.90 16.95 -1.62
CA ALA A 72 -9.44 15.73 -2.26
C ALA A 72 -10.04 15.59 -3.67
N THR A 73 -9.21 15.86 -4.67
CA THR A 73 -9.53 15.62 -6.07
C THR A 73 -8.95 14.27 -6.43
N GLY A 74 -9.81 13.33 -6.84
CA GLY A 74 -9.35 12.05 -7.39
C GLY A 74 -8.66 12.31 -8.72
N ARG A 75 -7.33 12.41 -8.71
CA ARG A 75 -6.48 12.35 -9.90
C ARG A 75 -5.94 10.95 -10.11
#